data_AF-A0A7U5Y0E3-F1
#
_entry.id   AF-A0A7U5Y0E3-F1
#
_cell.length_a   1.000
_cell.length_b   1.000
_cell.length_c   1.000
_cell.angle_alpha   90.00
_cell.angle_beta   90.00
_cell.angle_gamma   90.00
#
_symmetry.space_group_name_H-M   'P 1'
#
loop_
_entity.id
_entity.type
_entity.pdbx_description
1 polymer ?
#
loop_
_entity_poly.entity_id
_entity_poly.type
_entity_poly.pdbx_seq_one_letter_code
_entity_poly.pdbx_strand_id
1 'polypeptide(L)'
;MKSTTKAPVIYPRLSEQPSYREALDKLNHFCTQLQLEQQKLHDLQFEYSKSINSDEKSEPEADHIIQKAEALISGSAPLQSLIDQIHTKTRLIKALEDASRAQRGIVTNVETTLSREAGQHFIAEHKAIVARILAAVEELYESNLAELNFRNDLGKLGYHSALPAMLFAQVDELDPARNSRAYYWSQDARKYLR
;
A
#
# COMPACT_ATOMS: atom_id res chain seq x y z
N MET A 1 38.57 8.53 10.48
CA MET A 1 37.16 8.18 10.79
C MET A 1 36.61 7.37 9.63
N LYS A 2 36.19 6.12 9.87
CA LYS A 2 35.57 5.29 8.83
C LYS A 2 34.18 5.86 8.55
N SER A 3 33.99 6.46 7.38
CA SER A 3 32.68 6.89 6.91
C SER A 3 31.85 5.63 6.63
N THR A 4 31.16 5.12 7.65
CA THR A 4 30.16 4.08 7.48
C THR A 4 28.91 4.75 6.94
N THR A 5 28.94 5.12 5.66
CA THR A 5 27.73 5.36 4.89
C THR A 5 27.07 3.99 4.75
N LYS A 6 26.30 3.58 5.77
CA LYS A 6 25.41 2.42 5.65
C LYS A 6 24.55 2.70 4.42
N ALA A 7 24.63 1.82 3.43
CA ALA A 7 23.71 1.84 2.31
C ALA A 7 22.28 1.99 2.86
N PRO A 8 21.42 2.81 2.24
CA PRO A 8 20.06 2.98 2.72
C PRO A 8 19.43 1.60 2.87
N VAL A 9 18.88 1.33 4.06
CA VAL A 9 18.11 0.11 4.29
C VAL A 9 16.97 0.16 3.29
N ILE A 10 17.04 -0.71 2.27
CA ILE A 10 16.02 -0.73 1.23
C ILE A 10 14.76 -1.27 1.90
N TYR A 11 13.82 -0.37 2.22
CA TYR A 11 12.52 -0.79 2.71
C TYR A 11 11.82 -1.55 1.58
N PRO A 12 11.28 -2.76 1.85
CA PRO A 12 10.69 -3.60 0.82
C PRO A 12 9.51 -2.91 0.14
N ARG A 13 9.34 -3.16 -1.18
CA ARG A 13 8.20 -2.62 -1.92
C ARG A 13 6.92 -3.29 -1.43
N LEU A 14 5.78 -2.58 -1.54
CA LEU A 14 4.47 -3.13 -1.17
C LEU A 14 4.18 -4.47 -1.89
N SER A 15 4.54 -4.57 -3.17
CA SER A 15 4.38 -5.79 -3.98
C SER A 15 5.24 -6.97 -3.53
N GLU A 16 6.31 -6.70 -2.78
CA GLU A 16 7.22 -7.72 -2.25
C GLU A 16 6.78 -8.21 -0.86
N GLN A 17 5.83 -7.52 -0.23
CA GLN A 17 5.30 -7.90 1.07
C GLN A 17 4.44 -9.17 0.96
N PRO A 18 4.77 -10.25 1.69
CA PRO A 18 4.05 -11.52 1.59
C PRO A 18 2.54 -11.39 1.83
N SER A 19 2.15 -10.62 2.85
CA SER A 19 0.74 -10.41 3.21
C SER A 19 -0.06 -9.69 2.11
N TYR A 20 0.54 -8.71 1.45
CA TYR A 20 -0.08 -8.00 0.33
C TYR A 20 -0.20 -8.91 -0.90
N ARG A 21 0.86 -9.66 -1.22
CA ARG A 21 0.85 -10.62 -2.33
C ARG A 21 -0.19 -11.71 -2.13
N GLU A 22 -0.25 -12.32 -0.95
CA GLU A 22 -1.25 -13.35 -0.63
C GLU A 22 -2.69 -12.81 -0.74
N ALA A 23 -2.92 -11.57 -0.29
CA ALA A 23 -4.24 -10.94 -0.39
C ALA A 23 -4.64 -10.66 -1.85
N LEU A 24 -3.69 -10.20 -2.68
CA LEU A 24 -3.89 -10.00 -4.11
C LEU A 24 -4.09 -11.30 -4.87
N ASP A 25 -3.30 -12.34 -4.58
CA ASP A 25 -3.41 -13.64 -5.25
C ASP A 25 -4.79 -14.26 -5.00
N LYS A 26 -5.30 -14.18 -3.76
CA LYS A 26 -6.67 -14.60 -3.44
C LYS A 26 -7.73 -13.80 -4.19
N LEU A 27 -7.55 -12.48 -4.33
CA LEU A 27 -8.47 -11.65 -5.08
C LEU A 27 -8.48 -12.03 -6.58
N ASN A 28 -7.29 -12.19 -7.17
CA ASN A 28 -7.13 -12.61 -8.55
C ASN A 28 -7.75 -13.98 -8.79
N HIS A 29 -7.61 -14.90 -7.84
CA HIS A 29 -8.26 -16.21 -7.89
C HIS A 29 -9.80 -16.08 -7.97
N PHE A 30 -10.42 -15.29 -7.07
CA PHE A 30 -11.87 -15.08 -7.11
C PHE A 30 -12.35 -14.40 -8.40
N CYS A 31 -11.64 -13.39 -8.89
CA CYS A 31 -11.99 -12.73 -10.15
C CYS A 31 -11.87 -13.68 -11.36
N THR A 32 -10.84 -14.51 -11.39
CA THR A 32 -10.66 -15.51 -12.46
C THR A 32 -11.76 -16.56 -12.42
N GLN A 33 -12.08 -17.09 -11.23
CA GLN A 33 -13.17 -18.06 -11.06
C GLN A 33 -14.53 -17.44 -11.43
N LEU A 34 -14.79 -16.19 -11.04
CA LEU A 34 -16.01 -15.48 -11.40
C LEU A 34 -16.18 -15.39 -12.92
N GLN A 35 -15.12 -15.01 -13.65
CA GLN A 35 -15.17 -14.91 -15.10
C GLN A 35 -15.43 -16.27 -15.77
N LEU A 36 -14.77 -17.33 -15.29
CA LEU A 36 -14.99 -18.70 -15.77
C LEU A 36 -16.42 -19.18 -15.54
N GLU A 37 -16.98 -18.91 -14.36
CA GLU A 37 -18.33 -19.33 -14.01
C GLU A 37 -19.41 -18.51 -14.74
N GLN A 38 -19.17 -17.22 -14.98
CA GLN A 38 -20.04 -16.38 -15.83
C GLN A 38 -20.09 -16.89 -17.27
N GLN A 39 -18.94 -17.32 -17.83
CA GLN A 39 -18.90 -17.93 -19.16
C GLN A 39 -19.70 -19.24 -19.21
N LYS A 40 -19.52 -20.13 -18.22
CA LYS A 40 -20.30 -21.38 -18.13
C LYS A 40 -21.79 -21.12 -17.98
N LEU A 41 -22.19 -20.10 -17.22
CA LEU A 41 -23.60 -19.72 -17.09
C LEU A 41 -24.17 -19.25 -18.42
N HIS A 42 -23.42 -18.42 -19.16
CA HIS A 42 -23.81 -17.96 -20.49
C HIS A 42 -24.00 -19.14 -21.46
N ASP A 43 -23.07 -20.10 -21.46
CA ASP A 43 -23.16 -21.29 -22.31
C ASP A 43 -24.38 -22.15 -21.96
N LEU A 44 -24.65 -22.37 -20.67
CA LEU A 44 -25.86 -23.07 -20.20
C LEU A 44 -27.16 -22.35 -20.58
N GLN A 45 -27.19 -21.02 -20.50
CA GLN A 45 -28.34 -20.22 -20.93
C GLN A 45 -28.55 -20.32 -22.44
N PHE A 46 -27.47 -20.32 -23.23
CA PHE A 46 -27.52 -20.53 -24.66
C PHE A 46 -28.06 -21.93 -25.01
N GLU A 47 -27.57 -22.98 -24.37
CA GLU A 47 -28.07 -24.35 -24.53
C GLU A 47 -29.56 -24.46 -24.18
N TYR A 48 -29.97 -23.86 -23.06
CA TYR A 48 -31.36 -23.82 -22.64
C TYR A 48 -32.24 -23.12 -23.69
N SER A 49 -31.83 -21.95 -24.20
CA SER A 49 -32.56 -21.22 -25.24
C SER A 49 -32.68 -22.02 -26.55
N LYS A 50 -31.63 -22.78 -26.91
CA LYS A 50 -31.63 -23.64 -28.10
C LYS A 50 -32.58 -24.81 -27.93
N SER A 51 -32.64 -25.41 -26.74
CA SER A 51 -33.55 -26.53 -26.44
C SER A 51 -35.02 -26.12 -26.42
N ILE A 52 -35.34 -24.88 -26.03
CA ILE A 52 -36.71 -24.34 -26.12
C ILE A 52 -37.08 -24.04 -27.57
N ASN A 53 -36.18 -23.38 -28.32
CA ASN A 53 -36.45 -22.94 -29.68
C ASN A 53 -36.37 -24.06 -30.74
N SER A 54 -35.78 -25.23 -30.44
CA SER A 54 -35.85 -26.38 -31.35
C SER A 54 -37.24 -26.99 -31.42
N ASP A 55 -38.03 -26.85 -30.36
CA ASP A 55 -39.38 -27.38 -30.27
C ASP A 55 -40.42 -26.52 -31.01
N GLU A 56 -40.10 -25.27 -31.35
CA GLU A 56 -41.03 -24.34 -32.00
C GLU A 56 -40.94 -24.31 -33.53
N LYS A 57 -39.94 -24.98 -34.15
CA LYS A 57 -39.74 -24.97 -35.61
C LYS A 57 -40.45 -26.09 -36.39
N SER A 58 -41.16 -26.98 -35.72
CA SER A 58 -42.00 -28.00 -36.36
C SER A 58 -43.42 -27.84 -35.83
N GLU A 59 -44.43 -27.77 -36.70
CA GLU A 59 -45.82 -27.95 -36.26
C GLU A 59 -45.89 -29.27 -35.48
N PRO A 60 -46.29 -29.28 -34.21
CA PRO A 60 -46.17 -30.49 -33.40
C PRO A 60 -47.31 -31.42 -33.78
N GLU A 61 -46.99 -32.50 -34.50
CA GLU A 61 -47.88 -33.68 -34.59
C GLU A 61 -48.23 -34.12 -33.16
N ALA A 62 -49.47 -34.59 -32.96
CA ALA A 62 -50.00 -34.96 -31.64
C ALA A 62 -49.07 -35.92 -30.86
N ASP A 63 -48.34 -36.79 -31.57
CA ASP A 63 -47.35 -37.71 -31.01
C ASP A 63 -46.15 -37.00 -30.36
N HIS A 64 -45.74 -35.82 -30.85
CA HIS A 64 -44.63 -35.06 -30.28
C HIS A 64 -45.02 -34.38 -28.95
N ILE A 65 -46.28 -33.94 -28.84
CA ILE A 65 -46.84 -33.40 -27.59
C ILE A 65 -46.96 -34.51 -26.54
N ILE A 66 -47.41 -35.70 -26.94
CA ILE A 66 -47.55 -36.86 -26.06
C ILE A 66 -46.18 -37.34 -25.57
N GLN A 67 -45.18 -37.48 -26.45
CA GLN A 67 -43.81 -37.86 -26.04
C GLN A 67 -43.19 -36.85 -25.08
N LYS A 68 -43.45 -35.54 -25.27
CA LYS A 68 -42.98 -34.49 -24.36
C LYS A 68 -43.65 -34.60 -22.99
N ALA A 69 -44.96 -34.88 -22.95
CA ALA A 69 -45.69 -35.12 -21.71
C ALA A 69 -45.19 -36.40 -20.99
N GLU A 70 -44.93 -37.49 -21.71
CA GLU A 70 -44.38 -38.73 -21.17
C GLU A 70 -42.94 -38.56 -20.64
N ALA A 71 -42.10 -37.76 -21.31
CA ALA A 71 -40.76 -37.42 -20.85
C ALA A 71 -40.79 -36.56 -19.56
N LEU A 72 -41.76 -35.65 -19.44
CA LEU A 72 -41.99 -34.85 -18.23
C LEU A 72 -42.52 -35.71 -17.08
N ILE A 73 -43.42 -36.66 -17.34
CA ILE A 73 -43.99 -37.57 -16.34
C ILE A 73 -42.94 -38.60 -15.86
N SER A 74 -42.07 -39.07 -16.74
CA SER A 74 -41.00 -40.03 -16.43
C SER A 74 -39.77 -39.41 -15.75
N GLY A 75 -39.72 -38.08 -15.60
CA GLY A 75 -38.58 -37.37 -15.01
C GLY A 75 -37.30 -37.39 -15.85
N SER A 76 -37.40 -37.77 -17.14
CA SER A 76 -36.29 -37.83 -18.09
C SER A 76 -36.05 -36.51 -18.84
N ALA A 77 -36.80 -35.45 -18.49
CA ALA A 77 -36.77 -34.16 -19.17
C ALA A 77 -35.41 -33.44 -18.96
N PRO A 78 -34.60 -33.24 -20.03
CA PRO A 78 -33.29 -32.56 -19.95
C PRO A 78 -33.39 -31.11 -19.45
N LEU A 79 -34.53 -30.46 -19.68
CA LEU A 79 -34.79 -29.05 -19.38
C LEU A 79 -34.80 -28.75 -17.87
N GLN A 80 -35.37 -29.63 -17.05
CA GLN A 80 -35.43 -29.40 -15.60
C GLN A 80 -34.03 -29.45 -14.97
N SER A 81 -33.18 -30.36 -15.45
CA SER A 81 -31.77 -30.46 -15.05
C SER A 81 -30.96 -29.23 -15.45
N LEU A 82 -31.22 -28.65 -16.63
CA LEU A 82 -30.56 -27.42 -17.09
C LEU A 82 -30.95 -26.20 -16.24
N ILE A 83 -32.22 -26.06 -15.88
CA ILE A 83 -32.71 -24.97 -15.00
C ILE A 83 -32.04 -25.06 -13.62
N ASP A 84 -31.95 -26.25 -13.04
CA ASP A 84 -31.30 -26.46 -11.74
C ASP A 84 -29.79 -26.14 -11.78
N GLN A 85 -29.12 -26.48 -12.89
CA GLN A 85 -27.72 -26.11 -13.11
C GLN A 85 -27.54 -24.59 -13.24
N ILE A 86 -28.41 -23.91 -14.00
CA ILE A 86 -28.43 -22.44 -14.13
C ILE A 86 -28.62 -21.78 -12.76
N HIS A 87 -29.56 -22.25 -11.93
CA HIS A 87 -29.79 -21.71 -10.60
C HIS A 87 -28.60 -21.91 -9.67
N THR A 88 -28.01 -23.11 -9.66
CA THR A 88 -26.80 -23.41 -8.89
C THR A 88 -25.63 -22.51 -9.30
N LYS A 89 -25.40 -22.34 -10.60
CA LYS A 89 -24.35 -21.46 -11.12
C LYS A 89 -24.58 -20.00 -10.77
N THR A 90 -25.83 -19.53 -10.85
CA THR A 90 -26.20 -18.16 -10.47
C THR A 90 -25.89 -17.90 -8.99
N ARG A 91 -26.18 -18.86 -8.10
CA ARG A 91 -25.83 -18.76 -6.67
C ARG A 91 -24.33 -18.72 -6.44
N LEU A 92 -23.57 -19.55 -7.16
CA LEU A 92 -22.10 -19.58 -7.08
C LEU A 92 -21.48 -18.25 -7.54
N ILE A 93 -21.96 -17.69 -8.66
CA ILE A 93 -21.52 -16.38 -9.18
C ILE A 93 -21.75 -15.30 -8.13
N LYS A 94 -22.94 -15.25 -7.53
CA LYS A 94 -23.24 -14.28 -6.47
C LYS A 94 -22.29 -14.43 -5.27
N ALA A 95 -22.02 -15.66 -4.84
CA ALA A 95 -21.07 -15.91 -3.75
C ALA A 95 -19.64 -15.47 -4.11
N LEU A 96 -19.20 -15.66 -5.36
CA LEU A 96 -17.90 -15.21 -5.85
C LEU A 96 -17.81 -13.67 -5.97
N GLU A 97 -18.89 -13.00 -6.33
CA GLU A 97 -18.97 -11.53 -6.34
C GLU A 97 -18.87 -10.95 -4.92
N ASP A 98 -19.61 -11.52 -3.97
CA ASP A 98 -19.57 -11.14 -2.57
C ASP A 98 -18.18 -11.41 -1.95
N ALA A 99 -17.59 -12.57 -2.24
CA ALA A 99 -16.23 -12.93 -1.81
C ALA A 99 -15.18 -11.99 -2.42
N SER A 100 -15.28 -11.66 -3.71
CA SER A 100 -14.37 -10.71 -4.37
C SER A 100 -14.47 -9.31 -3.74
N ARG A 101 -15.68 -8.86 -3.41
CA ARG A 101 -15.90 -7.57 -2.74
C ARG A 101 -15.29 -7.55 -1.36
N ALA A 102 -15.51 -8.59 -0.56
CA ALA A 102 -14.91 -8.73 0.76
C ALA A 102 -13.38 -8.77 0.68
N GLN A 103 -12.82 -9.52 -0.27
CA GLN A 103 -11.38 -9.64 -0.46
C GLN A 103 -10.72 -8.33 -0.91
N ARG A 104 -11.39 -7.50 -1.73
CA ARG A 104 -10.91 -6.13 -2.03
C ARG A 104 -10.76 -5.29 -0.76
N GLY A 105 -11.73 -5.37 0.15
CA GLY A 105 -11.63 -4.70 1.46
C GLY A 105 -10.43 -5.18 2.27
N ILE A 106 -10.15 -6.48 2.26
CA ILE A 106 -8.96 -7.04 2.92
C ILE A 106 -7.67 -6.50 2.29
N VAL A 107 -7.56 -6.47 0.97
CA VAL A 107 -6.39 -5.90 0.27
C VAL A 107 -6.16 -4.44 0.69
N THR A 108 -7.20 -3.61 0.69
CA THR A 108 -7.11 -2.21 1.12
C THR A 108 -6.67 -2.08 2.59
N ASN A 109 -7.16 -2.95 3.48
CA ASN A 109 -6.76 -2.95 4.89
C ASN A 109 -5.29 -3.35 5.07
N VAL A 110 -4.82 -4.35 4.33
CA VAL A 110 -3.42 -4.78 4.34
C VAL A 110 -2.52 -3.66 3.81
N GLU A 111 -2.88 -3.05 2.68
CA GLU A 111 -2.17 -1.90 2.11
C GLU A 111 -2.08 -0.74 3.09
N THR A 112 -3.19 -0.40 3.75
CA THR A 112 -3.22 0.68 4.76
C THR A 112 -2.33 0.35 5.95
N THR A 113 -2.34 -0.89 6.41
CA THR A 113 -1.52 -1.34 7.54
C THR A 113 -0.03 -1.25 7.20
N LEU A 114 0.38 -1.80 6.06
CA LEU A 114 1.76 -1.78 5.58
C LEU A 114 2.24 -0.35 5.30
N SER A 115 1.37 0.51 4.76
CA SER A 115 1.69 1.93 4.52
C SER A 115 1.91 2.69 5.82
N ARG A 116 1.12 2.40 6.87
CA ARG A 116 1.31 2.99 8.20
C ARG A 116 2.62 2.53 8.82
N GLU A 117 2.95 1.25 8.73
CA GLU A 117 4.22 0.70 9.21
C GLU A 117 5.42 1.33 8.49
N ALA A 118 5.35 1.43 7.16
CA ALA A 118 6.36 2.11 6.36
C ALA A 118 6.50 3.59 6.76
N GLY A 119 5.37 4.29 6.97
CA GLY A 119 5.36 5.67 7.44
C GLY A 119 6.07 5.83 8.79
N GLN A 120 5.80 4.95 9.75
CA GLN A 120 6.48 4.95 11.05
C GLN A 120 7.99 4.70 10.91
N HIS A 121 8.39 3.75 10.06
CA HIS A 121 9.79 3.46 9.76
C HIS A 121 10.50 4.70 9.20
N PHE A 122 9.97 5.32 8.15
CA PHE A 122 10.59 6.48 7.54
C PHE A 122 10.58 7.72 8.44
N ILE A 123 9.55 7.90 9.27
CA ILE A 123 9.55 8.94 10.31
C ILE A 123 10.72 8.72 11.28
N ALA A 124 10.96 7.49 11.72
CA ALA A 124 12.06 7.17 12.62
C ALA A 124 13.43 7.41 11.95
N GLU A 125 13.61 7.01 10.70
CA GLU A 125 14.84 7.27 9.94
C GLU A 125 15.07 8.77 9.74
N HIS A 126 14.02 9.52 9.39
CA HIS A 126 14.10 10.96 9.22
C HIS A 126 14.42 11.66 10.55
N LYS A 127 13.79 11.26 11.66
CA LYS A 127 14.18 11.73 13.00
C LYS A 127 15.65 11.45 13.30
N ALA A 128 16.17 10.28 12.95
CA ALA A 128 17.59 9.96 13.14
C ALA A 128 18.53 10.81 12.26
N ILE A 129 18.10 11.21 11.06
CA ILE A 129 18.83 12.18 10.22
C ILE A 129 18.82 13.56 10.87
N VAL A 130 17.63 14.06 11.24
CA VAL A 130 17.47 15.40 11.84
C VAL A 130 18.24 15.51 13.15
N ALA A 131 18.24 14.47 13.99
CA ALA A 131 19.01 14.43 15.24
C ALA A 131 20.52 14.58 14.99
N ARG A 132 21.06 13.91 13.96
CA ARG A 132 22.48 14.04 13.60
C ARG A 132 22.83 15.44 13.10
N ILE A 133 21.95 16.04 12.28
CA ILE A 133 22.15 17.41 11.79
C ILE A 133 22.11 18.40 12.96
N LEU A 134 21.11 18.26 13.85
CA LEU A 134 20.99 19.13 15.02
C LEU A 134 22.23 19.05 15.91
N ALA A 135 22.71 17.84 16.22
CA ALA A 135 23.92 17.64 17.02
C ALA A 135 25.16 18.27 16.36
N ALA A 136 25.32 18.12 15.05
CA ALA A 136 26.45 18.73 14.32
C ALA A 136 26.39 20.27 14.32
N VAL A 137 25.19 20.84 14.20
CA VAL A 137 24.97 22.29 14.27
C VAL A 137 25.26 22.83 15.67
N GLU A 138 24.83 22.11 16.72
CA GLU A 138 25.15 22.45 18.11
C GLU A 138 26.65 22.35 18.40
N GLU A 139 27.33 21.28 17.97
CA GLU A 139 28.78 21.11 18.12
C GLU A 139 29.57 22.22 17.42
N LEU A 140 29.12 22.64 16.23
CA LEU A 140 29.73 23.73 15.49
C LEU A 140 29.60 25.08 16.22
N TYR A 141 28.42 25.35 16.79
CA TYR A 141 28.18 26.56 17.57
C TYR A 141 29.08 26.62 18.81
N GLU A 142 29.13 25.53 19.58
CA GLU A 142 29.99 25.45 20.78
C GLU A 142 31.49 25.59 20.42
N SER A 143 31.92 25.00 19.30
CA SER A 143 33.30 25.13 18.81
C SER A 143 33.65 26.57 18.42
N ASN A 144 32.75 27.26 17.71
CA ASN A 144 32.93 28.66 17.34
C ASN A 144 32.93 29.58 18.57
N LEU A 145 32.09 29.31 19.57
CA LEU A 145 32.05 30.06 20.82
C LEU A 145 33.33 29.88 21.64
N ALA A 146 33.85 28.65 21.70
CA ALA A 146 35.13 28.35 22.35
C ALA A 146 36.31 29.07 21.68
N GLU A 147 36.35 29.12 20.35
CA GLU A 147 37.38 29.86 19.59
C GLU A 147 37.32 31.36 19.91
N LEU A 148 36.12 31.95 19.87
CA LEU A 148 35.91 33.36 20.18
C LEU A 148 36.38 33.70 21.61
N ASN A 149 35.99 32.88 22.59
CA ASN A 149 36.38 33.07 23.98
C ASN A 149 37.90 32.96 24.16
N PHE A 150 38.52 31.96 23.54
CA PHE A 150 39.97 31.79 23.55
C PHE A 150 40.71 33.00 22.97
N ARG A 151 40.22 33.56 21.85
CA ARG A 151 40.79 34.78 21.27
C ARG A 151 40.61 36.00 22.17
N ASN A 152 39.44 36.14 22.79
CA ASN A 152 39.19 37.22 23.75
C ASN A 152 40.16 37.16 24.93
N ASP A 153 40.45 35.95 25.44
CA ASP A 153 41.41 35.76 26.53
C ASP A 153 42.86 36.02 26.10
N LEU A 154 43.26 35.62 24.88
CA LEU A 154 44.55 36.04 24.30
C LEU A 154 44.67 37.56 24.20
N GLY A 155 43.59 38.24 23.79
CA GLY A 155 43.53 39.70 23.72
C GLY A 155 43.71 40.35 25.09
N LYS A 156 43.05 39.83 26.14
CA LYS A 156 43.24 40.31 27.53
C LYS A 156 44.68 40.15 28.02
N LEU A 157 45.39 39.12 27.55
CA LEU A 157 46.81 38.91 27.84
C LEU A 157 47.75 39.80 26.99
N GLY A 158 47.20 40.60 26.06
CA GLY A 158 47.96 41.51 25.20
C GLY A 158 48.43 40.91 23.87
N TYR A 159 48.17 39.63 23.61
CA TYR A 159 48.58 38.92 22.40
C TYR A 159 47.57 39.11 21.26
N HIS A 160 47.53 40.32 20.71
CA HIS A 160 46.65 40.67 19.60
C HIS A 160 47.12 40.02 18.29
N SER A 161 46.19 39.40 17.55
CA SER A 161 46.45 38.80 16.24
C SER A 161 47.55 37.73 16.20
N ALA A 162 47.85 37.09 17.33
CA ALA A 162 48.89 36.06 17.43
C ALA A 162 48.57 34.80 16.61
N LEU A 163 47.29 34.57 16.29
CA LEU A 163 46.81 33.40 15.55
C LEU A 163 45.75 33.80 14.50
N PRO A 164 45.69 33.11 13.35
CA PRO A 164 44.58 33.26 12.41
C PRO A 164 43.24 32.85 13.05
N ALA A 165 42.15 33.49 12.64
CA ALA A 165 40.81 33.08 13.06
C ALA A 165 40.41 31.81 12.31
N MET A 166 39.90 30.81 13.04
CA MET A 166 39.55 29.49 12.49
C MET A 166 38.08 29.12 12.72
N LEU A 167 37.28 30.06 13.21
CA LEU A 167 35.83 29.92 13.30
C LEU A 167 35.23 29.61 11.92
N PHE A 168 34.34 28.63 11.88
CA PHE A 168 33.79 28.08 10.64
C PHE A 168 32.59 28.89 10.11
N ALA A 169 31.81 29.48 11.02
CA ALA A 169 30.62 30.27 10.70
C ALA A 169 30.48 31.43 11.71
N GLN A 170 29.51 32.32 11.49
CA GLN A 170 29.22 33.35 12.47
C GLN A 170 28.70 32.69 13.76
N VAL A 171 29.32 33.04 14.89
CA VAL A 171 29.08 32.45 16.22
C VAL A 171 27.63 32.62 16.68
N ASP A 172 26.85 33.46 16.02
CA ASP A 172 25.52 33.91 16.41
C ASP A 172 24.38 33.13 15.74
N GLU A 173 24.66 32.15 14.88
CA GLU A 173 23.61 31.45 14.14
C GLU A 173 22.64 30.65 15.03
N LEU A 174 23.01 30.27 16.25
CA LEU A 174 22.08 29.66 17.22
C LEU A 174 21.75 30.56 18.42
N ASP A 175 22.23 31.81 18.41
CA ASP A 175 21.96 32.76 19.48
C ASP A 175 20.48 33.22 19.45
N PRO A 176 19.70 33.01 20.53
CA PRO A 176 18.32 33.48 20.62
C PRO A 176 18.16 34.99 20.37
N ALA A 177 19.17 35.80 20.72
CA ALA A 177 19.11 37.25 20.57
C ALA A 177 19.18 37.71 19.11
N ARG A 178 19.62 36.82 18.21
CA ARG A 178 19.94 37.16 16.81
C ARG A 178 18.82 36.84 15.83
N ASN A 179 17.75 36.17 16.28
CA ASN A 179 16.56 35.83 15.48
C ASN A 179 16.92 35.19 14.11
N SER A 180 17.93 34.33 14.09
CA SER A 180 18.42 33.71 12.87
C SER A 180 17.52 32.57 12.40
N ARG A 181 17.61 32.23 11.11
CA ARG A 181 16.90 31.06 10.54
C ARG A 181 17.36 29.75 11.19
N ALA A 182 18.66 29.61 11.49
CA ALA A 182 19.22 28.40 12.11
C ALA A 182 18.73 28.21 13.55
N TYR A 183 18.58 29.30 14.32
CA TYR A 183 17.99 29.27 15.66
C TYR A 183 16.55 28.73 15.62
N TYR A 184 15.67 29.31 14.79
CA TYR A 184 14.27 28.86 14.69
C TYR A 184 14.16 27.42 14.17
N TRP A 185 14.97 27.06 13.16
CA TRP A 185 15.03 25.69 12.68
C TRP A 185 15.43 24.71 13.80
N SER A 186 16.42 25.05 14.62
CA SER A 186 16.86 24.19 15.73
C SER A 186 15.74 23.97 16.76
N GLN A 187 14.90 24.97 17.02
CA GLN A 187 13.74 24.85 17.91
C GLN A 187 12.69 23.90 17.34
N ASP A 188 12.38 24.03 16.06
CA ASP A 188 11.41 23.16 15.40
C ASP A 188 11.94 21.73 15.25
N ALA A 189 13.24 21.56 14.97
CA ALA A 189 13.90 20.27 14.97
C ALA A 189 13.82 19.59 16.35
N ARG A 190 14.11 20.32 17.44
CA ARG A 190 13.98 19.78 18.82
C ARG A 190 12.55 19.36 19.14
N LYS A 191 11.54 20.12 18.70
CA LYS A 191 10.12 19.73 18.86
C LYS A 191 9.78 18.49 18.04
N TYR A 192 10.23 18.43 16.79
CA TYR A 192 10.01 17.30 15.90
C TYR A 192 10.64 15.99 16.42
N LEU A 193 11.79 16.08 17.08
CA LEU A 193 12.49 14.91 17.63
C LEU A 193 11.85 14.33 18.88
N ARG A 194 11.13 15.14 19.67
CA ARG A 194 10.32 14.68 20.83
C ARG A 194 9.19 13.74 20.38
#